data_AF-A0A251WIU5-F1
#
_entry.id   AF-A0A251WIU5-F1
#
_cell.length_a   1.000
_cell.length_b   1.000
_cell.length_c   1.000
_cell.angle_alpha   90.00
_cell.angle_beta   90.00
_cell.angle_gamma   90.00
#
_symmetry.space_group_name_H-M   'P 1'
#
loop_
_entity.id
_entity.type
_entity.pdbx_description
1 polymer ?
#
loop_
_entity_poly.entity_id
_entity_poly.type
_entity_poly.pdbx_seq_one_letter_code
_entity_poly.pdbx_strand_id
1 'polypeptide(L)'
;MARSNSLKFYIATRLLMAPLMLWLITTLVFLLLRATPGDPADALLGPKASPEAKAALRAQCGLDKSLIGQYGDYLWSLLHLDLGKSCSGKGTVVWEVIQQHFPATAELAIGSLAIALVVGVAIGALSASKPNSGWDTSGRLFGIITYAIPLFWFGMLLQLIFSVGLGLFPLGTRFPTTMPTPTGITGLYTIDSLLSGNFQQFFTALYYLTLPALSLGVLISGIFERIVRVNLKQTLQADYVEAARARGIPERQILWNHAFRNTLIPVVTILGLTLAAMLGGAILTEVTFSWPGLANRLYRAIAQRDYAVVQGIVVFFAAIVAIASIAIDIINAYIDPRIRY
;
A
#
# COMPACT_ATOMS: atom_id res chain seq x y z
N MET A 1 -9.34 -34.77 -12.19
CA MET A 1 -10.55 -34.00 -12.56
C MET A 1 -11.14 -33.21 -11.40
N ALA A 2 -11.34 -33.78 -10.20
CA ALA A 2 -11.90 -33.07 -9.04
C ALA A 2 -11.17 -31.76 -8.63
N ARG A 3 -9.82 -31.76 -8.67
CA ARG A 3 -8.98 -30.62 -8.26
C ARG A 3 -9.00 -29.42 -9.23
N SER A 4 -9.20 -29.66 -10.54
CA SER A 4 -9.32 -28.57 -11.50
C SER A 4 -10.68 -27.87 -11.38
N ASN A 5 -11.72 -28.62 -11.01
CA ASN A 5 -13.06 -28.08 -10.83
C ASN A 5 -13.19 -27.26 -9.54
N SER A 6 -12.55 -27.69 -8.43
CA SER A 6 -12.52 -26.90 -7.19
C SER A 6 -11.76 -25.59 -7.35
N LEU A 7 -10.62 -25.59 -8.05
CA LEU A 7 -9.87 -24.38 -8.35
C LEU A 7 -10.66 -23.39 -9.22
N LYS A 8 -11.32 -23.89 -10.28
CA LYS A 8 -12.17 -23.06 -11.15
C LYS A 8 -13.35 -22.47 -10.37
N PHE A 9 -14.01 -23.26 -9.51
CA PHE A 9 -15.10 -22.80 -8.67
C PHE A 9 -14.66 -21.73 -7.67
N TYR A 10 -13.49 -21.92 -7.04
CA TYR A 10 -12.93 -20.94 -6.11
C TYR A 10 -12.60 -19.61 -6.83
N ILE A 11 -11.92 -19.66 -7.96
CA ILE A 11 -11.59 -18.48 -8.76
C ILE A 11 -12.88 -17.78 -9.24
N ALA A 12 -13.87 -18.54 -9.72
CA ALA A 12 -15.17 -17.98 -10.13
C ALA A 12 -15.89 -17.31 -8.96
N THR A 13 -15.90 -17.93 -7.79
CA THR A 13 -16.50 -17.35 -6.57
C THR A 13 -15.81 -16.04 -6.20
N ARG A 14 -14.48 -15.98 -6.25
CA ARG A 14 -13.72 -14.74 -5.98
C ARG A 14 -13.99 -13.64 -7.00
N LEU A 15 -14.06 -13.99 -8.28
CA LEU A 15 -14.40 -13.05 -9.35
C LEU A 15 -15.82 -12.51 -9.22
N LEU A 16 -16.77 -13.33 -8.77
CA LEU A 16 -18.15 -12.90 -8.50
C LEU A 16 -18.26 -12.03 -7.24
N MET A 17 -17.39 -12.22 -6.25
CA MET A 17 -17.36 -11.41 -5.02
C MET A 17 -16.70 -10.04 -5.23
N ALA A 18 -15.81 -9.88 -6.21
CA ALA A 18 -15.14 -8.60 -6.45
C ALA A 18 -16.10 -7.45 -6.81
N PRO A 19 -17.07 -7.61 -7.73
CA PRO A 19 -18.09 -6.58 -7.98
C PRO A 19 -18.89 -6.21 -6.73
N LEU A 20 -19.23 -7.20 -5.89
CA LEU A 20 -19.95 -6.94 -4.64
C LEU A 20 -19.10 -6.11 -3.67
N MET A 21 -17.81 -6.42 -3.54
CA MET A 21 -16.88 -5.66 -2.70
C MET A 21 -16.69 -4.23 -3.21
N LEU A 22 -16.49 -4.06 -4.53
CA LEU A 22 -16.37 -2.75 -5.15
C LEU A 22 -17.65 -1.93 -4.96
N TRP A 23 -18.81 -2.55 -5.20
CA TRP A 23 -20.11 -1.91 -4.99
C TRP A 23 -20.31 -1.49 -3.53
N LEU A 24 -19.95 -2.33 -2.57
CA LEU A 24 -20.04 -2.00 -1.15
C LEU A 24 -19.17 -0.77 -0.83
N ILE A 25 -17.92 -0.75 -1.28
CA ILE A 25 -17.00 0.36 -1.05
C ILE A 25 -17.49 1.63 -1.75
N THR A 26 -17.94 1.55 -3.01
CA THR A 26 -18.46 2.71 -3.75
C THR A 26 -19.71 3.28 -3.09
N THR A 27 -20.61 2.42 -2.62
CA THR A 27 -21.83 2.81 -1.89
C THR A 27 -21.45 3.50 -0.60
N LEU A 28 -20.57 2.89 0.19
CA LEU A 28 -20.17 3.40 1.49
C LEU A 28 -19.51 4.78 1.36
N VAL A 29 -18.55 4.93 0.44
CA VAL A 29 -17.86 6.22 0.22
C VAL A 29 -18.84 7.28 -0.26
N PHE A 30 -19.76 6.94 -1.17
CA PHE A 30 -20.80 7.85 -1.62
C PHE A 30 -21.63 8.36 -0.43
N LEU A 31 -22.15 7.46 0.39
CA LEU A 31 -22.99 7.80 1.53
C LEU A 31 -22.23 8.59 2.60
N LEU A 32 -21.01 8.19 2.94
CA LEU A 32 -20.18 8.88 3.93
C LEU A 32 -19.89 10.34 3.55
N LEU A 33 -19.59 10.58 2.27
CA LEU A 33 -19.35 11.95 1.78
C LEU A 33 -20.61 12.81 1.88
N ARG A 34 -21.79 12.28 1.56
CA ARG A 34 -23.05 13.03 1.66
C ARG A 34 -23.58 13.15 3.10
N ALA A 35 -23.17 12.25 4.00
CA ALA A 35 -23.48 12.35 5.42
C ALA A 35 -22.56 13.34 6.17
N THR A 36 -21.41 13.69 5.60
CA THR A 36 -20.45 14.61 6.23
C THR A 36 -21.04 16.03 6.26
N PRO A 37 -21.15 16.68 7.44
CA PRO A 37 -21.77 17.99 7.55
C PRO A 37 -20.94 19.05 6.82
N GLY A 38 -21.60 19.94 6.06
CA GLY A 38 -21.00 21.05 5.31
C GLY A 38 -21.08 20.89 3.79
N ASP A 39 -21.46 21.96 3.10
CA ASP A 39 -21.68 21.97 1.66
C ASP A 39 -20.36 22.09 0.86
N PRO A 40 -20.10 21.23 -0.14
CA PRO A 40 -18.97 21.38 -1.05
C PRO A 40 -18.91 22.78 -1.71
N ALA A 41 -20.06 23.37 -2.06
CA ALA A 41 -20.09 24.70 -2.68
C ALA A 41 -19.57 25.80 -1.72
N ASP A 42 -19.85 25.67 -0.42
CA ASP A 42 -19.35 26.58 0.61
C ASP A 42 -17.86 26.39 0.87
N ALA A 43 -17.36 25.14 0.80
CA ALA A 43 -15.95 24.86 0.95
C ALA A 43 -15.11 25.37 -0.22
N LEU A 44 -15.66 25.35 -1.44
CA LEU A 44 -14.94 25.76 -2.65
C LEU A 44 -15.00 27.26 -2.93
N LEU A 45 -16.17 27.89 -2.80
CA LEU A 45 -16.32 29.33 -3.07
C LEU A 45 -16.14 30.19 -1.81
N GLY A 46 -16.12 29.56 -0.63
CA GLY A 46 -16.07 30.23 0.65
C GLY A 46 -17.43 30.74 1.12
N PRO A 47 -17.53 31.12 2.41
CA PRO A 47 -18.80 31.51 3.01
C PRO A 47 -19.40 32.78 2.40
N LYS A 48 -18.56 33.69 1.87
CA LYS A 48 -18.95 35.00 1.33
C LYS A 48 -19.42 34.98 -0.13
N ALA A 49 -19.35 33.84 -0.83
CA ALA A 49 -19.74 33.78 -2.23
C ALA A 49 -21.25 34.02 -2.41
N SER A 50 -21.63 34.59 -3.56
CA SER A 50 -23.04 34.90 -3.84
C SER A 50 -23.88 33.62 -3.91
N PRO A 51 -25.16 33.66 -3.49
CA PRO A 51 -26.05 32.49 -3.56
C PRO A 51 -26.16 31.91 -4.98
N GLU A 52 -26.12 32.76 -6.00
CA GLU A 52 -26.20 32.37 -7.41
C GLU A 52 -24.95 31.60 -7.84
N ALA A 53 -23.76 32.05 -7.44
CA ALA A 53 -22.51 31.36 -7.73
C ALA A 53 -22.47 29.97 -7.07
N LYS A 54 -22.97 29.85 -5.83
CA LYS A 54 -23.09 28.58 -5.12
C LYS A 54 -24.10 27.64 -5.80
N ALA A 55 -25.25 28.15 -6.23
CA ALA A 55 -26.25 27.36 -6.95
C ALA A 55 -25.71 26.86 -8.31
N ALA A 56 -25.01 27.71 -9.06
CA ALA A 56 -24.38 27.33 -10.32
C ALA A 56 -23.33 26.22 -10.12
N LEU A 57 -22.51 26.31 -9.07
CA LEU A 57 -21.52 25.28 -8.76
C LEU A 57 -22.20 23.95 -8.36
N ARG A 58 -23.28 23.99 -7.58
CA ARG A 58 -24.04 22.78 -7.23
C ARG A 58 -24.58 22.08 -8.48
N ALA A 59 -25.16 22.83 -9.41
CA ALA A 59 -25.67 22.29 -10.66
C ALA A 59 -24.54 21.70 -11.53
N GLN A 60 -23.39 22.37 -11.63
CA GLN A 60 -22.23 21.85 -12.36
C GLN A 60 -21.69 20.54 -11.77
N CYS A 61 -21.74 20.40 -10.45
CA CYS A 61 -21.30 19.20 -9.73
C CYS A 61 -22.40 18.13 -9.58
N GLY A 62 -23.60 18.36 -10.10
CA GLY A 62 -24.76 17.48 -9.95
C GLY A 62 -25.26 17.34 -8.51
N LEU A 63 -24.89 18.27 -7.61
CA LEU A 63 -25.27 18.27 -6.20
C LEU A 63 -26.71 18.75 -5.97
N ASP A 64 -27.34 19.32 -6.99
CA ASP A 64 -28.74 19.74 -7.04
C ASP A 64 -29.72 18.57 -7.27
N LYS A 65 -29.23 17.44 -7.77
CA LYS A 65 -30.04 16.22 -7.99
C LYS A 65 -30.40 15.54 -6.67
N SER A 66 -31.48 14.76 -6.68
CA SER A 66 -31.84 13.88 -5.57
C SER A 66 -30.69 12.90 -5.27
N LEU A 67 -30.59 12.45 -4.00
CA LEU A 67 -29.52 11.54 -3.58
C LEU A 67 -29.47 10.26 -4.43
N ILE A 68 -30.64 9.73 -4.80
CA ILE A 68 -30.77 8.55 -5.65
C ILE A 68 -30.29 8.86 -7.07
N GLY A 69 -30.62 10.04 -7.62
CA GLY A 69 -30.13 10.47 -8.93
C GLY A 69 -28.61 10.60 -8.97
N GLN A 70 -28.02 11.25 -7.97
CA GLN A 70 -26.56 11.36 -7.82
C GLN A 70 -25.89 9.99 -7.74
N TYR A 71 -26.49 9.06 -7.00
CA TYR A 71 -25.95 7.71 -6.85
C TYR A 71 -26.04 6.91 -8.15
N GLY A 72 -27.17 7.02 -8.86
CA GLY A 72 -27.38 6.39 -10.17
C GLY A 72 -26.36 6.87 -11.21
N ASP A 73 -26.17 8.19 -11.32
CA ASP A 73 -25.17 8.79 -12.23
C ASP A 73 -23.75 8.34 -11.88
N TYR A 74 -23.44 8.29 -10.58
CA TYR A 74 -22.15 7.83 -10.09
C TYR A 74 -21.88 6.38 -10.47
N LEU A 75 -22.81 5.46 -10.18
CA LEU A 75 -22.67 4.06 -10.58
C LEU A 75 -22.59 3.88 -12.10
N TRP A 76 -23.40 4.61 -12.85
CA TRP A 76 -23.39 4.56 -14.31
C TRP A 76 -22.03 4.99 -14.88
N SER A 77 -21.45 6.06 -14.35
CA SER A 77 -20.12 6.54 -14.74
C SER A 77 -19.04 5.51 -14.44
N LEU A 78 -19.08 4.90 -13.24
CA LEU A 78 -18.15 3.86 -12.83
C LEU A 78 -18.20 2.61 -13.73
N LEU A 79 -19.39 2.20 -14.18
CA LEU A 79 -19.54 1.08 -15.13
C LEU A 79 -18.86 1.36 -16.48
N HIS A 80 -18.71 2.63 -16.85
CA HIS A 80 -17.99 3.07 -18.06
C HIS A 80 -16.53 3.45 -17.79
N LEU A 81 -16.01 3.14 -16.59
CA LEU A 81 -14.67 3.51 -16.14
C LEU A 81 -14.42 5.03 -16.11
N ASP A 82 -15.49 5.82 -16.03
CA ASP A 82 -15.42 7.26 -15.83
C ASP A 82 -15.46 7.57 -14.33
N LEU A 83 -14.33 8.03 -13.79
CA LEU A 83 -14.19 8.44 -12.40
C LEU A 83 -14.67 9.88 -12.15
N GLY A 84 -15.13 10.56 -13.19
CA GLY A 84 -15.63 11.92 -13.15
C GLY A 84 -14.54 12.98 -13.20
N LYS A 85 -14.97 14.22 -12.91
CA LYS A 85 -14.13 15.42 -12.95
C LYS A 85 -14.18 16.13 -11.61
N SER A 86 -13.03 16.68 -11.23
CA SER A 86 -12.86 17.45 -10.01
C SER A 86 -13.63 18.77 -10.09
N CYS A 87 -14.54 18.99 -9.13
CA CYS A 87 -15.21 20.27 -8.97
C CYS A 87 -14.29 21.34 -8.36
N SER A 88 -13.32 20.93 -7.55
CA SER A 88 -12.35 21.85 -6.92
C SER A 88 -11.23 22.28 -7.86
N GLY A 89 -10.80 21.36 -8.73
CA GLY A 89 -9.66 21.48 -9.63
C GLY A 89 -10.01 22.06 -11.00
N LYS A 90 -11.07 22.86 -11.11
CA LYS A 90 -11.50 23.45 -12.39
C LYS A 90 -11.79 22.41 -13.50
N GLY A 91 -12.32 21.25 -13.14
CA GLY A 91 -12.70 20.21 -14.10
C GLY A 91 -11.60 19.23 -14.50
N THR A 92 -10.46 19.18 -13.79
CA THR A 92 -9.43 18.14 -13.99
C THR A 92 -10.05 16.75 -13.92
N VAL A 93 -9.69 15.89 -14.88
CA VAL A 93 -10.19 14.50 -14.93
C VAL A 93 -9.54 13.69 -13.81
N VAL A 94 -10.34 12.90 -13.08
CA VAL A 94 -9.81 12.16 -11.91
C VAL A 94 -8.75 11.12 -12.33
N TRP A 95 -8.85 10.57 -13.54
CA TRP A 95 -7.80 9.69 -14.09
C TRP A 95 -6.43 10.37 -14.21
N GLU A 96 -6.39 11.64 -14.61
CA GLU A 96 -5.12 12.40 -14.71
C GLU A 96 -4.51 12.59 -13.33
N VAL A 97 -5.35 12.87 -12.31
CA VAL A 97 -4.92 12.98 -10.91
C VAL A 97 -4.31 11.66 -10.44
N ILE A 98 -4.95 10.52 -10.75
CA ILE A 98 -4.44 9.21 -10.37
C ILE A 98 -3.12 8.91 -11.08
N GLN A 99 -3.02 9.13 -12.39
CA GLN A 99 -1.80 8.89 -13.16
C GLN A 99 -0.60 9.73 -12.68
N GLN A 100 -0.84 10.96 -12.25
CA GLN A 100 0.21 11.85 -11.74
C GLN A 100 0.74 11.43 -10.36
N HIS A 101 -0.13 10.90 -9.50
CA HIS A 101 0.20 10.65 -8.09
C HIS A 101 0.46 9.17 -7.75
N PHE A 102 -0.15 8.24 -8.47
CA PHE A 102 -0.01 6.81 -8.20
C PHE A 102 1.43 6.29 -8.30
N PRO A 103 2.26 6.69 -9.29
CA PRO A 103 3.65 6.25 -9.36
C PRO A 103 4.45 6.57 -8.09
N ALA A 104 4.20 7.73 -7.45
CA ALA A 104 4.85 8.06 -6.20
C ALA A 104 4.44 7.09 -5.07
N THR A 105 3.14 6.77 -4.94
CA THR A 105 2.66 5.78 -3.97
C THR A 105 3.28 4.40 -4.24
N ALA A 106 3.32 3.97 -5.50
CA ALA A 106 3.90 2.69 -5.89
C ALA A 106 5.41 2.61 -5.59
N GLU A 107 6.17 3.66 -5.89
CA GLU A 107 7.61 3.74 -5.59
C GLU A 107 7.88 3.63 -4.08
N LEU A 108 7.10 4.36 -3.26
CA LEU A 108 7.19 4.30 -1.81
C LEU A 108 6.83 2.90 -1.29
N ALA A 109 5.76 2.30 -1.80
CA ALA A 109 5.32 0.98 -1.40
C ALA A 109 6.38 -0.09 -1.72
N ILE A 110 6.93 -0.08 -2.94
CA ILE A 110 7.96 -1.04 -3.35
C ILE A 110 9.23 -0.87 -2.53
N GLY A 111 9.72 0.37 -2.36
CA GLY A 111 10.93 0.64 -1.58
C GLY A 111 10.78 0.23 -0.11
N SER A 112 9.63 0.55 0.50
CA SER A 112 9.35 0.19 1.90
C SER A 112 9.20 -1.32 2.07
N LEU A 113 8.56 -2.01 1.11
CA LEU A 113 8.39 -3.45 1.15
C LEU A 113 9.73 -4.18 0.99
N ALA A 114 10.62 -3.69 0.13
CA ALA A 114 11.97 -4.22 0.00
C ALA A 114 12.73 -4.16 1.34
N ILE A 115 12.66 -3.01 2.02
CA ILE A 115 13.23 -2.85 3.37
C ILE A 115 12.56 -3.80 4.36
N ALA A 116 11.23 -3.88 4.35
CA ALA A 116 10.47 -4.73 5.26
C ALA A 116 10.84 -6.21 5.13
N LEU A 117 11.02 -6.68 3.89
CA LEU A 117 11.43 -8.04 3.60
C LEU A 117 12.87 -8.31 4.05
N VAL A 118 13.81 -7.43 3.68
CA VAL A 118 15.22 -7.60 4.05
C VAL A 118 15.38 -7.63 5.57
N VAL A 119 14.81 -6.64 6.27
CA VAL A 119 14.91 -6.53 7.74
C VAL A 119 14.13 -7.64 8.43
N GLY A 120 12.87 -7.84 8.04
CA GLY A 120 11.98 -8.77 8.72
C GLY A 120 12.40 -10.22 8.53
N VAL A 121 12.76 -10.61 7.31
CA VAL A 121 13.24 -11.98 7.04
C VAL A 121 14.59 -12.22 7.73
N ALA A 122 15.51 -11.26 7.70
CA ALA A 122 16.81 -11.42 8.37
C ALA A 122 16.65 -11.58 9.88
N ILE A 123 15.90 -10.69 10.54
CA ILE A 123 15.67 -10.76 11.99
C ILE A 123 14.90 -12.04 12.33
N GLY A 124 13.82 -12.35 11.61
CA GLY A 124 13.00 -13.53 11.86
C GLY A 124 13.79 -14.83 11.72
N ALA A 125 14.63 -14.94 10.69
CA ALA A 125 15.50 -16.09 10.47
C ALA A 125 16.55 -16.22 11.58
N LEU A 126 17.24 -15.13 11.93
CA LEU A 126 18.25 -15.12 13.00
C LEU A 126 17.64 -15.51 14.36
N SER A 127 16.48 -14.97 14.68
CA SER A 127 15.78 -15.24 15.95
C SER A 127 15.27 -16.66 16.06
N ALA A 128 14.78 -17.26 14.97
CA ALA A 128 14.37 -18.68 14.97
C ALA A 128 15.55 -19.67 14.88
N SER A 129 16.72 -19.24 14.37
CA SER A 129 17.91 -20.10 14.25
C SER A 129 18.45 -20.59 15.60
N LYS A 130 18.20 -19.85 16.68
CA LYS A 130 18.68 -20.19 18.03
C LYS A 130 17.55 -19.99 19.05
N PRO A 131 16.63 -20.96 19.19
CA PRO A 131 15.52 -20.88 20.14
C PRO A 131 16.02 -20.68 21.58
N ASN A 132 15.29 -19.90 22.37
CA ASN A 132 15.62 -19.61 23.78
C ASN A 132 16.97 -18.89 24.00
N SER A 133 17.55 -18.30 22.95
CA SER A 133 18.77 -17.50 23.04
C SER A 133 18.48 -16.00 23.09
N GLY A 134 19.53 -15.19 23.28
CA GLY A 134 19.44 -13.74 23.15
C GLY A 134 18.88 -13.30 21.80
N TRP A 135 19.17 -14.02 20.71
CA TRP A 135 18.63 -13.70 19.37
C TRP A 135 17.12 -13.88 19.27
N ASP A 136 16.57 -14.92 19.91
CA ASP A 136 15.12 -15.14 19.98
C ASP A 136 14.46 -14.03 20.79
N THR A 137 15.04 -13.66 21.94
CA THR A 137 14.56 -12.54 22.75
C THR A 137 14.62 -11.21 21.99
N SER A 138 15.71 -10.91 21.29
CA SER A 138 15.84 -9.69 20.48
C SER A 138 14.80 -9.62 19.36
N GLY A 139 14.53 -10.73 18.67
CA GLY A 139 13.47 -10.77 17.64
C GLY A 139 12.09 -10.52 18.20
N ARG A 140 11.77 -11.12 19.36
CA ARG A 140 10.50 -10.85 20.05
C ARG A 140 10.37 -9.38 20.45
N LEU A 141 11.42 -8.80 21.02
CA LEU A 141 11.43 -7.38 21.38
C LEU A 141 11.28 -6.49 20.14
N PHE A 142 11.97 -6.81 19.06
CA PHE A 142 11.85 -6.10 17.79
C PHE A 142 10.40 -6.13 17.27
N GLY A 143 9.77 -7.31 17.25
CA GLY A 143 8.37 -7.45 16.84
C GLY A 143 7.39 -6.68 17.74
N ILE A 144 7.65 -6.64 19.06
CA ILE A 144 6.85 -5.85 20.01
C ILE A 144 7.01 -4.34 19.74
N ILE A 145 8.25 -3.88 19.57
CA ILE A 145 8.56 -2.46 19.35
C ILE A 145 7.95 -1.98 18.04
N THR A 146 8.15 -2.71 16.95
CA THR A 146 7.61 -2.35 15.63
C THR A 146 6.09 -2.35 15.60
N TYR A 147 5.43 -3.20 16.38
CA TYR A 147 3.97 -3.20 16.52
C TYR A 147 3.45 -2.08 17.43
N ALA A 148 4.18 -1.72 18.48
CA ALA A 148 3.74 -0.74 19.47
C ALA A 148 3.93 0.71 19.01
N ILE A 149 4.91 0.97 18.14
CA ILE A 149 5.24 2.32 17.69
C ILE A 149 4.23 2.80 16.62
N PRO A 150 3.59 3.97 16.79
CA PRO A 150 2.78 4.58 15.74
C PRO A 150 3.62 5.00 14.53
N LEU A 151 3.15 4.63 13.33
CA LEU A 151 3.85 4.89 12.06
C LEU A 151 4.22 6.36 11.84
N PHE A 152 3.26 7.26 12.00
CA PHE A 152 3.48 8.71 11.79
C PHE A 152 4.49 9.27 12.79
N TRP A 153 4.43 8.82 14.05
CA TRP A 153 5.34 9.26 15.10
C TRP A 153 6.77 8.78 14.83
N PHE A 154 6.94 7.53 14.39
CA PHE A 154 8.24 7.02 13.98
C PHE A 154 8.83 7.82 12.81
N GLY A 155 8.02 8.13 11.80
CA GLY A 155 8.43 8.99 10.68
C GLY A 155 8.89 10.38 11.14
N MET A 156 8.13 11.02 12.03
CA MET A 156 8.49 12.33 12.58
C MET A 156 9.77 12.28 13.43
N LEU A 157 10.00 11.21 14.20
CA LEU A 157 11.26 11.02 14.92
C LEU A 157 12.45 10.87 13.98
N LEU A 158 12.29 10.08 12.91
CA LEU A 158 13.32 9.91 11.90
C LEU A 158 13.65 11.25 11.22
N GLN A 159 12.63 12.06 10.87
CA GLN A 159 12.85 13.42 10.36
C GLN A 159 13.60 14.29 11.37
N LEU A 160 13.20 14.28 12.64
CA LEU A 160 13.83 15.08 13.69
C LEU A 160 15.32 14.72 13.87
N ILE A 161 15.64 13.42 13.91
CA ILE A 161 17.00 12.96 14.14
C ILE A 161 17.85 13.12 12.87
N PHE A 162 17.39 12.54 11.75
CA PHE A 162 18.22 12.38 10.57
C PHE A 162 18.14 13.57 9.60
N SER A 163 17.04 14.31 9.59
CA SER A 163 16.90 15.48 8.73
C SER A 163 17.23 16.79 9.47
N VAL A 164 16.64 17.02 10.65
CA VAL A 164 16.85 18.27 11.40
C VAL A 164 18.15 18.23 12.22
N GLY A 165 18.33 17.19 13.03
CA GLY A 165 19.46 17.10 13.96
C GLY A 165 20.79 16.86 13.26
N LEU A 166 20.84 15.87 12.37
CA LEU A 166 22.07 15.44 11.69
C LEU A 166 22.24 16.04 10.28
N GLY A 167 21.18 16.56 9.65
CA GLY A 167 21.24 17.09 8.28
C GLY A 167 21.58 16.03 7.21
N LEU A 168 21.37 14.74 7.50
CA LEU A 168 21.78 13.63 6.64
C LEU A 168 20.78 13.31 5.54
N PHE A 169 19.49 13.58 5.72
CA PHE A 169 18.42 13.24 4.78
C PHE A 169 17.44 14.40 4.59
N PRO A 170 16.74 14.48 3.44
CA PRO A 170 15.76 15.53 3.23
C PRO A 170 14.57 15.38 4.19
N LEU A 171 13.96 16.51 4.56
CA LEU A 171 12.78 16.52 5.43
C LEU A 171 11.55 15.90 4.77
N GLY A 172 11.46 15.97 3.45
CA GLY A 172 10.31 15.47 2.71
C GLY A 172 10.44 15.73 1.22
N THR A 173 9.30 15.69 0.52
CA THR A 173 9.19 15.72 -0.95
C THR A 173 9.77 14.46 -1.62
N ARG A 174 9.52 14.31 -2.92
CA ARG A 174 9.97 13.15 -3.71
C ARG A 174 11.33 13.37 -4.38
N PHE A 175 11.70 14.64 -4.61
CA PHE A 175 12.87 15.03 -5.38
C PHE A 175 13.20 16.50 -5.04
N PRO A 176 14.47 16.94 -5.12
CA PRO A 176 14.84 18.34 -4.86
C PRO A 176 14.10 19.31 -5.79
N THR A 177 13.62 20.42 -5.23
CA THR A 177 12.97 21.50 -5.99
C THR A 177 13.94 22.34 -6.82
N THR A 178 15.24 22.17 -6.60
CA THR A 178 16.32 22.88 -7.30
C THR A 178 16.77 22.18 -8.58
N MET A 179 16.25 20.98 -8.87
CA MET A 179 16.63 20.20 -10.06
C MET A 179 15.38 19.76 -10.84
N PRO A 180 15.49 19.60 -12.18
CA PRO A 180 14.40 19.03 -12.96
C PRO A 180 14.16 17.58 -12.54
N THR A 181 12.90 17.22 -12.38
CA THR A 181 12.49 15.86 -12.02
C THR A 181 12.74 14.88 -13.16
N PRO A 182 13.05 13.61 -12.86
CA PRO A 182 13.12 12.57 -13.87
C PRO A 182 11.79 12.45 -14.63
N THR A 183 11.86 12.40 -15.95
CA THR A 183 10.70 12.20 -16.82
C THR A 183 10.82 10.86 -17.52
N GLY A 184 9.76 10.05 -17.50
CA GLY A 184 9.73 8.77 -18.19
C GLY A 184 8.33 8.19 -18.28
N ILE A 185 8.25 6.98 -18.83
CA ILE A 185 6.99 6.30 -19.12
C ILE A 185 6.34 5.77 -17.83
N THR A 186 7.16 5.41 -16.83
CA THR A 186 6.66 4.74 -15.63
C THR A 186 6.17 5.73 -14.56
N GLY A 187 6.73 6.95 -14.54
CA GLY A 187 6.52 7.93 -13.48
C GLY A 187 7.25 7.58 -12.17
N LEU A 188 8.02 6.49 -12.13
CA LEU A 188 8.85 6.08 -11.01
C LEU A 188 10.22 6.72 -11.17
N TYR A 189 10.56 7.70 -10.33
CA TYR A 189 11.78 8.50 -10.50
C TYR A 189 13.04 7.64 -10.46
N THR A 190 13.07 6.60 -9.62
CA THR A 190 14.16 5.63 -9.57
C THR A 190 14.32 4.85 -10.89
N ILE A 191 13.23 4.31 -11.45
CA ILE A 191 13.29 3.52 -12.68
C ILE A 191 13.52 4.42 -13.91
N ASP A 192 12.81 5.53 -14.02
CA ASP A 192 12.93 6.46 -15.15
C ASP A 192 14.33 7.09 -15.22
N SER A 193 14.98 7.33 -14.07
CA SER A 193 16.38 7.79 -14.04
C SER A 193 17.36 6.73 -14.57
N LEU A 194 17.12 5.44 -14.27
CA LEU A 194 17.94 4.35 -14.81
C LEU A 194 17.72 4.18 -16.32
N LEU A 195 16.45 4.22 -16.76
CA LEU A 195 16.10 4.08 -18.18
C LEU A 195 16.65 5.22 -19.04
N SER A 196 16.72 6.43 -18.49
CA SER A 196 17.35 7.59 -19.15
C SER A 196 18.87 7.63 -19.03
N GLY A 197 19.49 6.68 -18.32
CA GLY A 197 20.94 6.63 -18.09
C GLY A 197 21.47 7.72 -17.13
N ASN A 198 20.58 8.44 -16.44
CA ASN A 198 20.95 9.51 -15.52
C ASN A 198 21.17 8.97 -14.09
N PHE A 199 22.38 8.48 -13.83
CA PHE A 199 22.74 7.94 -12.51
C PHE A 199 22.69 8.98 -11.39
N GLN A 200 22.95 10.26 -11.68
CA GLN A 200 22.86 11.32 -10.68
C GLN A 200 21.43 11.48 -10.17
N GLN A 201 20.45 11.52 -11.08
CA GLN A 201 19.04 11.56 -10.73
C GLN A 201 18.60 10.28 -10.02
N PHE A 202 19.12 9.11 -10.42
CA PHE A 202 18.81 7.84 -9.75
C PHE A 202 19.22 7.84 -8.27
N PHE A 203 20.48 8.20 -7.96
CA PHE A 203 20.94 8.26 -6.58
C PHE A 203 20.23 9.35 -5.78
N THR A 204 19.85 10.46 -6.43
CA THR A 204 19.06 11.52 -5.79
C THR A 204 17.65 11.02 -5.46
N ALA A 205 16.99 10.30 -6.36
CA ALA A 205 15.68 9.71 -6.12
C ALA A 205 15.73 8.70 -4.98
N LEU A 206 16.75 7.82 -4.95
CA LEU A 206 16.97 6.89 -3.83
C LEU A 206 17.20 7.63 -2.51
N TYR A 207 17.99 8.69 -2.52
CA TYR A 207 18.28 9.48 -1.33
C TYR A 207 17.02 10.12 -0.72
N TYR A 208 16.12 10.66 -1.55
CA TYR A 208 14.83 11.21 -1.11
C TYR A 208 13.82 10.13 -0.69
N LEU A 209 13.88 8.95 -1.31
CA LEU A 209 13.04 7.80 -0.97
C LEU A 209 13.45 7.12 0.35
N THR A 210 14.74 7.20 0.71
CA THR A 210 15.33 6.40 1.79
C THR A 210 14.62 6.58 3.12
N LEU A 211 14.44 7.82 3.58
CA LEU A 211 13.85 8.07 4.91
C LEU A 211 12.35 7.72 5.00
N PRO A 212 11.49 8.12 4.04
CA PRO A 212 10.11 7.64 3.97
C PRO A 212 10.00 6.11 3.91
N ALA A 213 10.84 5.47 3.07
CA ALA A 213 10.80 4.03 2.88
C ALA A 213 11.31 3.26 4.10
N LEU A 214 12.33 3.75 4.78
CA LEU A 214 12.81 3.19 6.05
C LEU A 214 11.75 3.31 7.14
N SER A 215 11.10 4.46 7.24
CA SER A 215 10.04 4.69 8.24
C SER A 215 8.93 3.65 8.12
N LEU A 216 8.41 3.46 6.91
CA LEU A 216 7.33 2.52 6.66
C LEU A 216 7.82 1.06 6.66
N GLY A 217 8.97 0.79 6.03
CA GLY A 217 9.52 -0.55 5.87
C GLY A 217 9.95 -1.18 7.19
N VAL A 218 10.59 -0.44 8.11
CA VAL A 218 11.03 -0.98 9.40
C VAL A 218 9.84 -1.39 10.27
N LEU A 219 8.76 -0.62 10.32
CA LEU A 219 7.60 -1.02 11.12
C LEU A 219 6.86 -2.21 10.48
N ILE A 220 6.69 -2.23 9.16
CA ILE A 220 6.08 -3.36 8.46
C ILE A 220 6.94 -4.62 8.59
N SER A 221 8.26 -4.49 8.72
CA SER A 221 9.17 -5.63 8.87
C SER A 221 8.84 -6.53 10.07
N GLY A 222 8.19 -6.00 11.12
CA GLY A 222 7.73 -6.78 12.27
C GLY A 222 6.72 -7.88 11.91
N ILE A 223 5.90 -7.64 10.88
CA ILE A 223 4.97 -8.65 10.35
C ILE A 223 5.78 -9.81 9.77
N PHE A 224 6.76 -9.51 8.90
CA PHE A 224 7.61 -10.51 8.26
C PHE A 224 8.51 -11.25 9.24
N GLU A 225 9.10 -10.54 10.22
CA GLU A 225 9.84 -11.14 11.34
C GLU A 225 9.00 -12.22 12.02
N ARG A 226 7.79 -11.86 12.43
CA ARG A 226 6.92 -12.77 13.17
C ARG A 226 6.57 -14.00 12.35
N ILE A 227 6.22 -13.81 11.08
CA ILE A 227 5.85 -14.91 10.18
C ILE A 227 7.03 -15.85 9.97
N VAL A 228 8.20 -15.32 9.62
CA VAL A 228 9.41 -16.13 9.40
C VAL A 228 9.79 -16.84 10.69
N ARG A 229 9.82 -16.14 11.83
CA ARG A 229 10.21 -16.73 13.11
C ARG A 229 9.29 -17.86 13.53
N VAL A 230 7.96 -17.67 13.46
CA VAL A 230 6.98 -18.68 13.86
C VAL A 230 7.04 -19.88 12.94
N ASN A 231 7.01 -19.66 11.61
CA ASN A 231 7.05 -20.76 10.65
C ASN A 231 8.38 -21.51 10.70
N LEU A 232 9.52 -20.81 10.84
CA LEU A 232 10.83 -21.46 10.91
C LEU A 232 10.98 -22.28 12.18
N LYS A 233 10.50 -21.77 13.32
CA LYS A 233 10.51 -22.54 14.58
C LYS A 233 9.66 -23.81 14.48
N GLN A 234 8.46 -23.73 13.89
CA GLN A 234 7.61 -24.89 13.64
C GLN A 234 8.26 -25.88 12.66
N THR A 235 8.86 -25.36 11.59
CA THR A 235 9.50 -26.17 10.55
C THR A 235 10.71 -26.94 11.09
N LEU A 236 11.50 -26.34 11.97
CA LEU A 236 12.64 -26.99 12.64
C LEU A 236 12.22 -28.09 13.62
N GLN A 237 10.94 -28.15 14.00
CA GLN A 237 10.36 -29.19 14.86
C GLN A 237 9.68 -30.31 14.06
N ALA A 238 9.72 -30.29 12.73
CA ALA A 238 9.06 -31.28 11.89
C ALA A 238 9.85 -32.59 11.78
N ASP A 239 9.16 -33.72 11.64
CA ASP A 239 9.75 -35.07 11.58
C ASP A 239 10.83 -35.23 10.50
N TYR A 240 10.67 -34.57 9.35
CA TYR A 240 11.65 -34.64 8.27
C TYR A 240 12.97 -33.91 8.62
N VAL A 241 12.91 -32.91 9.50
CA VAL A 241 14.10 -32.23 10.05
C VAL A 241 14.80 -33.13 11.07
N GLU A 242 14.04 -33.82 11.91
CA GLU A 242 14.59 -34.81 12.85
C GLU A 242 15.26 -35.98 12.10
N ALA A 243 14.64 -36.48 11.04
CA ALA A 243 15.23 -37.48 10.16
C ALA A 243 16.53 -36.98 9.48
N ALA A 244 16.57 -35.72 9.04
CA ALA A 244 17.77 -35.10 8.49
C ALA A 244 18.90 -35.01 9.55
N ARG A 245 18.57 -34.67 10.79
CA ARG A 245 19.51 -34.64 11.92
C ARG A 245 20.04 -36.03 12.25
N ALA A 246 19.18 -37.05 12.26
CA ALA A 246 19.56 -38.45 12.47
C ALA A 246 20.51 -38.98 11.38
N ARG A 247 20.44 -38.44 10.16
CA ARG A 247 21.36 -38.73 9.05
C ARG A 247 22.71 -38.00 9.14
N GLY A 248 22.94 -37.20 10.20
CA GLY A 248 24.18 -36.46 10.40
C GLY A 248 24.33 -35.19 9.56
N ILE A 249 23.24 -34.67 8.97
CA ILE A 249 23.28 -33.44 8.18
C ILE A 249 23.57 -32.25 9.11
N PRO A 250 24.52 -31.37 8.79
CA PRO A 250 24.87 -30.24 9.65
C PRO A 250 23.70 -29.24 9.80
N GLU A 251 23.52 -28.70 11.02
CA GLU A 251 22.43 -27.78 11.36
C GLU A 251 22.30 -26.58 10.41
N ARG A 252 23.43 -26.05 9.93
CA ARG A 252 23.41 -24.93 8.96
C ARG A 252 22.76 -25.33 7.63
N GLN A 253 22.97 -26.57 7.18
CA GLN A 253 22.38 -27.07 5.94
C GLN A 253 20.90 -27.46 6.13
N ILE A 254 20.54 -27.96 7.31
CA ILE A 254 19.13 -28.17 7.69
C ILE A 254 18.41 -26.81 7.67
N LEU A 255 18.97 -25.80 8.33
CA LEU A 255 18.36 -24.47 8.42
C LEU A 255 18.13 -23.83 7.04
N TRP A 256 19.17 -23.71 6.20
CA TRP A 256 19.05 -22.98 4.94
C TRP A 256 18.35 -23.77 3.83
N ASN A 257 18.58 -25.09 3.73
CA ASN A 257 18.08 -25.87 2.60
C ASN A 257 16.79 -26.63 2.91
N HIS A 258 16.58 -27.05 4.16
CA HIS A 258 15.44 -27.91 4.53
C HIS A 258 14.33 -27.14 5.22
N ALA A 259 14.68 -26.15 6.06
CA ALA A 259 13.68 -25.40 6.82
C ALA A 259 13.33 -24.06 6.17
N PHE A 260 14.31 -23.19 5.90
CA PHE A 260 14.08 -21.80 5.48
C PHE A 260 13.27 -21.67 4.19
N ARG A 261 13.56 -22.49 3.15
CA ARG A 261 12.82 -22.43 1.88
C ARG A 261 11.33 -22.70 2.05
N ASN A 262 10.96 -23.64 2.92
CA ASN A 262 9.58 -23.99 3.20
C ASN A 262 8.86 -22.88 3.99
N THR A 263 9.60 -22.10 4.78
CA THR A 263 9.06 -20.97 5.56
C THR A 263 8.75 -19.74 4.72
N LEU A 264 9.26 -19.66 3.49
CA LEU A 264 8.98 -18.53 2.59
C LEU A 264 7.62 -18.63 1.92
N ILE A 265 6.96 -19.80 1.95
CA ILE A 265 5.64 -19.97 1.32
C ILE A 265 4.62 -18.99 1.92
N PRO A 266 4.40 -18.93 3.26
CA PRO A 266 3.48 -17.95 3.85
C PRO A 266 3.96 -16.50 3.72
N VAL A 267 5.28 -16.29 3.58
CA VAL A 267 5.87 -14.95 3.40
C VAL A 267 5.44 -14.35 2.07
N VAL A 268 5.43 -15.13 0.99
CA VAL A 268 4.99 -14.67 -0.35
C VAL A 268 3.52 -14.25 -0.33
N THR A 269 2.66 -15.02 0.34
CA THR A 269 1.25 -14.66 0.49
C THR A 269 1.07 -13.30 1.18
N ILE A 270 1.76 -13.11 2.30
CA ILE A 270 1.62 -11.89 3.11
C ILE A 270 2.32 -10.71 2.44
N LEU A 271 3.39 -10.94 1.69
CA LEU A 271 4.03 -9.94 0.82
C LEU A 271 3.02 -9.36 -0.16
N GLY A 272 2.30 -10.20 -0.91
CA GLY A 272 1.30 -9.73 -1.85
C GLY A 272 0.20 -8.91 -1.17
N LEU A 273 -0.33 -9.40 -0.04
CA LEU A 273 -1.41 -8.72 0.67
C LEU A 273 -0.95 -7.37 1.24
N THR A 274 0.28 -7.32 1.75
CA THR A 274 0.89 -6.10 2.28
C THR A 274 1.13 -5.09 1.16
N LEU A 275 1.64 -5.54 0.01
CA LEU A 275 1.81 -4.69 -1.17
C LEU A 275 0.46 -4.11 -1.62
N ALA A 276 -0.58 -4.94 -1.72
CA ALA A 276 -1.92 -4.49 -2.08
C ALA A 276 -2.46 -3.42 -1.12
N ALA A 277 -2.31 -3.64 0.18
CA ALA A 277 -2.72 -2.70 1.21
C ALA A 277 -1.94 -1.37 1.12
N MET A 278 -0.64 -1.42 0.85
CA MET A 278 0.21 -0.23 0.70
C MET A 278 -0.09 0.55 -0.58
N LEU A 279 -0.37 -0.14 -1.70
CA LEU A 279 -0.84 0.50 -2.93
C LEU A 279 -2.23 1.12 -2.78
N GLY A 280 -3.04 0.58 -1.86
CA GLY A 280 -4.28 1.18 -1.37
C GLY A 280 -4.09 2.46 -0.54
N GLY A 281 -2.85 2.88 -0.30
CA GLY A 281 -2.50 4.18 0.25
C GLY A 281 -1.71 4.13 1.55
N ALA A 282 -0.52 4.72 1.57
CA ALA A 282 0.28 4.93 2.78
C ALA A 282 0.05 6.33 3.37
N ILE A 283 -1.22 6.71 3.58
CA ILE A 283 -1.65 8.10 3.89
C ILE A 283 -0.78 8.77 4.94
N LEU A 284 -0.55 8.11 6.07
CA LEU A 284 0.22 8.69 7.17
C LEU A 284 1.67 9.00 6.75
N THR A 285 2.37 8.05 6.14
CA THR A 285 3.74 8.27 5.66
C THR A 285 3.77 9.33 4.57
N GLU A 286 2.84 9.30 3.61
CA GLU A 286 2.83 10.26 2.52
C GLU A 286 2.53 11.69 3.00
N VAL A 287 1.69 11.85 4.02
CA VAL A 287 1.42 13.16 4.63
C VAL A 287 2.61 13.61 5.46
N THR A 288 3.16 12.76 6.33
CA THR A 288 4.32 13.10 7.19
C THR A 288 5.54 13.54 6.39
N PHE A 289 5.85 12.86 5.28
CA PHE A 289 7.01 13.20 4.44
C PHE A 289 6.67 14.16 3.30
N SER A 290 5.45 14.71 3.24
CA SER A 290 4.98 15.50 2.09
C SER A 290 5.25 14.79 0.75
N TRP A 291 5.12 13.47 0.75
CA TRP A 291 5.28 12.64 -0.43
C TRP A 291 4.08 12.86 -1.35
N PRO A 292 4.28 13.19 -2.65
CA PRO A 292 3.22 13.57 -3.57
C PRO A 292 2.47 12.35 -4.13
N GLY A 293 2.12 11.40 -3.25
CA GLY A 293 1.38 10.19 -3.59
C GLY A 293 -0.14 10.38 -3.61
N LEU A 294 -0.82 9.32 -4.04
CA LEU A 294 -2.27 9.30 -4.22
C LEU A 294 -3.02 9.42 -2.89
N ALA A 295 -2.43 8.90 -1.82
CA ALA A 295 -3.01 8.94 -0.49
C ALA A 295 -2.87 10.34 0.15
N ASN A 296 -1.77 11.06 -0.09
CA ASN A 296 -1.69 12.49 0.23
C ASN A 296 -2.73 13.29 -0.59
N ARG A 297 -2.90 12.98 -1.88
CA ARG A 297 -3.91 13.65 -2.71
C ARG A 297 -5.32 13.39 -2.22
N LEU A 298 -5.64 12.17 -1.79
CA LEU A 298 -6.90 11.80 -1.14
C LEU A 298 -7.14 12.64 0.12
N TYR A 299 -6.15 12.73 1.01
CA TYR A 299 -6.23 13.56 2.22
C TYR A 299 -6.58 15.02 1.89
N ARG A 300 -5.90 15.61 0.90
CA ARG A 300 -6.18 16.99 0.45
C ARG A 300 -7.58 17.12 -0.15
N ALA A 301 -8.02 16.14 -0.94
CA ALA A 301 -9.35 16.13 -1.55
C ALA A 301 -10.47 16.03 -0.51
N ILE A 302 -10.27 15.24 0.56
CA ILE A 302 -11.18 15.18 1.71
C ILE A 302 -11.26 16.55 2.39
N ALA A 303 -10.11 17.19 2.65
CA ALA A 303 -10.07 18.52 3.27
C ALA A 303 -10.75 19.60 2.41
N GLN A 304 -10.64 19.50 1.09
CA GLN A 304 -11.26 20.41 0.12
C GLN A 304 -12.70 20.03 -0.26
N ARG A 305 -13.24 18.95 0.30
CA ARG A 305 -14.57 18.38 -0.05
C ARG A 305 -14.75 18.11 -1.53
N ASP A 306 -13.70 17.67 -2.20
CA ASP A 306 -13.75 17.29 -3.61
C ASP A 306 -14.25 15.85 -3.75
N TYR A 307 -15.57 15.69 -3.84
CA TYR A 307 -16.21 14.38 -3.80
C TYR A 307 -15.78 13.49 -4.97
N ALA A 308 -15.65 14.04 -6.18
CA ALA A 308 -15.26 13.27 -7.36
C ALA A 308 -13.85 12.68 -7.20
N VAL A 309 -12.89 13.48 -6.74
CA VAL A 309 -11.51 13.00 -6.52
C VAL A 309 -11.46 11.99 -5.38
N VAL A 310 -12.17 12.23 -4.27
CA VAL A 310 -12.23 11.26 -3.15
C VAL A 310 -12.81 9.92 -3.62
N GLN A 311 -13.96 9.96 -4.29
CA GLN A 311 -14.63 8.76 -4.79
C GLN A 311 -13.75 8.01 -5.78
N GLY A 312 -13.21 8.69 -6.79
CA GLY A 312 -12.39 8.03 -7.80
C GLY A 312 -11.09 7.43 -7.25
N ILE A 313 -10.40 8.11 -6.32
CA ILE A 313 -9.21 7.54 -5.67
C ILE A 313 -9.57 6.32 -4.82
N VAL A 314 -10.65 6.37 -4.03
CA VAL A 314 -11.01 5.23 -3.17
C VAL A 314 -11.48 4.03 -4.01
N VAL A 315 -12.20 4.26 -5.11
CA VAL A 315 -12.56 3.19 -6.06
C VAL A 315 -11.32 2.60 -6.70
N PHE A 316 -10.36 3.42 -7.09
CA PHE A 316 -9.09 2.96 -7.65
C PHE A 316 -8.29 2.11 -6.64
N PHE A 317 -8.21 2.53 -5.37
CA PHE A 317 -7.61 1.72 -4.30
C PHE A 317 -8.36 0.40 -4.09
N ALA A 318 -9.69 0.44 -4.06
CA ALA A 318 -10.51 -0.76 -3.92
C ALA A 318 -10.29 -1.74 -5.08
N ALA A 319 -10.16 -1.23 -6.31
CA ALA A 319 -9.86 -2.03 -7.49
C ALA A 319 -8.48 -2.68 -7.42
N ILE A 320 -7.44 -1.93 -7.02
CA ILE A 320 -6.09 -2.49 -6.82
C ILE A 320 -6.12 -3.60 -5.78
N VAL A 321 -6.75 -3.36 -4.63
CA VAL A 321 -6.84 -4.36 -3.56
C VAL A 321 -7.60 -5.60 -4.04
N ALA A 322 -8.73 -5.42 -4.73
CA ALA A 322 -9.49 -6.54 -5.30
C ALA A 322 -8.67 -7.38 -6.27
N ILE A 323 -8.01 -6.74 -7.23
CA ILE A 323 -7.18 -7.40 -8.25
C ILE A 323 -6.01 -8.12 -7.59
N ALA A 324 -5.31 -7.46 -6.67
CA ALA A 324 -4.17 -8.04 -5.98
C ALA A 324 -4.59 -9.22 -5.08
N SER A 325 -5.69 -9.11 -4.33
CA SER A 325 -6.23 -10.21 -3.53
C SER A 325 -6.57 -11.43 -4.40
N ILE A 326 -7.24 -11.23 -5.54
CA ILE A 326 -7.52 -12.31 -6.49
C ILE A 326 -6.22 -12.92 -7.03
N ALA A 327 -5.24 -12.09 -7.41
CA ALA A 327 -3.95 -12.57 -7.90
C ALA A 327 -3.22 -13.43 -6.85
N ILE A 328 -3.22 -13.00 -5.59
CA ILE A 328 -2.59 -13.74 -4.48
C ILE A 328 -3.31 -15.04 -4.20
N ASP A 329 -4.64 -15.03 -4.20
CA ASP A 329 -5.45 -16.23 -4.02
C ASP A 329 -5.15 -17.26 -5.12
N ILE A 330 -4.98 -16.81 -6.37
CA ILE A 330 -4.56 -17.67 -7.49
C ILE A 330 -3.12 -18.18 -7.27
N ILE A 331 -2.18 -17.32 -6.91
CA ILE A 331 -0.79 -17.71 -6.65
C ILE A 331 -0.71 -18.75 -5.54
N ASN A 332 -1.43 -18.56 -4.44
CA ASN A 332 -1.50 -19.50 -3.32
C ASN A 332 -2.07 -20.86 -3.77
N ALA A 333 -3.10 -20.84 -4.63
CA ALA A 333 -3.67 -22.07 -5.18
C ALA A 333 -2.67 -22.91 -5.98
N TYR A 334 -1.74 -22.25 -6.67
CA TYR A 334 -0.68 -22.90 -7.42
C TYR A 334 0.47 -23.38 -6.52
N ILE A 335 0.84 -22.59 -5.51
CA ILE A 335 1.99 -22.88 -4.63
C ILE A 335 1.65 -23.96 -3.61
N ASP A 336 0.46 -23.95 -2.99
CA ASP A 336 0.09 -24.91 -1.95
C ASP A 336 -0.96 -25.94 -2.42
N PRO A 337 -0.54 -27.17 -2.79
CA PRO A 337 -1.45 -28.24 -3.17
C PRO A 337 -2.34 -28.78 -2.04
N ARG A 338 -2.13 -28.34 -0.78
CA ARG A 338 -2.88 -28.79 0.40
C ARG A 338 -4.09 -27.92 0.73
N ILE A 339 -4.28 -26.78 0.05
CA ILE A 339 -5.48 -25.96 0.19
C ILE A 339 -6.67 -26.77 -0.35
N ARG A 340 -7.46 -27.32 0.59
CA ARG A 340 -8.78 -27.89 0.31
C ARG A 340 -9.76 -26.72 0.28
N TYR A 341 -10.17 -26.33 -0.94
CA TYR A 341 -11.25 -25.37 -1.18
C TYR A 341 -12.62 -25.98 -0.86
#